data_AF-A0A1S1GVF7-F1
#
_entry.id   AF-A0A1S1GVF7-F1
#
_cell.length_a   1.000
_cell.length_b   1.000
_cell.length_c   1.000
_cell.angle_alpha   90.00
_cell.angle_beta   90.00
_cell.angle_gamma   90.00
#
_symmetry.space_group_name_H-M   'P 1'
#
loop_
_entity.id
_entity.type
_entity.pdbx_description
1 polymer ?
#
loop_
_entity_poly.entity_id
_entity_poly.type
_entity_poly.pdbx_seq_one_letter_code
_entity_poly.pdbx_strand_id
1 'polypeptide(L)'
;MSIQPWNPALNGNPKLEHKRGQLQVKYTKMSKDFDDLHIANSLNKGTYLGDKEEFNISQIFNKNKNHKFWKVLKLSDNNENLYIVKVSKKVRSKLSNKKVLPKADAYVVEADLSKNYLLEREFNLSEDSIKEKEYNIIDSTGISVKRVDSKRYTIAKFTINTFDTLLKEYENGKMLSLAVFLSTKNLKDNNRIIEGMGLKVSDIEEYLHNKEIINEKLDILSYSQIQHIKNCLNDKIRNIVEENSEIKKAIFSGEGLYEEPYPAHYIFKSGQLTDEIYTNYSITRGSGLSKGKYTIIFKPKG
;
A
#
# COMPACT_ATOMS: atom_id res chain seq x y z
N MET A 1 -1.54 -32.41 14.46
CA MET A 1 -2.44 -32.88 15.54
C MET A 1 -1.59 -33.55 16.61
N SER A 2 -1.77 -33.20 17.89
CA SER A 2 -1.11 -33.90 19.00
C SER A 2 -2.15 -34.41 19.99
N ILE A 3 -2.03 -35.67 20.38
CA ILE A 3 -2.86 -36.28 21.42
C ILE A 3 -2.02 -36.32 22.68
N GLN A 4 -2.54 -35.77 23.78
CA GLN A 4 -1.90 -35.89 25.09
C GLN A 4 -2.97 -36.20 26.15
N PRO A 5 -2.64 -36.98 27.20
CA PRO A 5 -3.54 -37.11 28.34
C PRO A 5 -3.79 -35.74 28.97
N TRP A 6 -5.00 -35.52 29.46
CA TRP A 6 -5.35 -34.27 30.14
C TRP A 6 -4.42 -34.03 31.34
N ASN A 7 -3.78 -32.85 31.42
CA ASN A 7 -2.81 -32.56 32.47
C ASN A 7 -3.47 -32.56 33.87
N PRO A 8 -2.79 -33.08 34.90
CA PRO A 8 -3.28 -33.01 36.27
C PRO A 8 -3.42 -31.55 36.71
N ALA A 9 -4.54 -31.22 37.34
CA ALA A 9 -4.76 -29.91 37.94
C ALA A 9 -3.82 -29.77 39.15
N LEU A 10 -2.72 -29.03 39.01
CA LEU A 10 -1.71 -28.84 40.06
C LEU A 10 -2.29 -28.23 41.36
N ASN A 11 -3.45 -27.59 41.28
CA ASN A 11 -4.18 -27.00 42.40
C ASN A 11 -5.27 -27.90 42.99
N GLY A 12 -5.38 -29.16 42.55
CA GLY A 12 -6.33 -30.13 43.11
C GLY A 12 -7.82 -29.79 42.89
N ASN A 13 -8.15 -28.98 41.86
CA ASN A 13 -9.55 -28.59 41.62
C ASN A 13 -10.43 -29.82 41.26
N PRO A 14 -11.38 -30.23 42.13
CA PRO A 14 -12.17 -31.45 41.94
C PRO A 14 -13.06 -31.40 40.68
N LYS A 15 -13.44 -30.18 40.25
CA LYS A 15 -14.24 -29.99 39.03
C LYS A 15 -13.49 -30.33 37.75
N LEU A 16 -12.16 -30.47 37.79
CA LEU A 16 -11.35 -30.81 36.61
C LEU A 16 -10.80 -32.24 36.66
N GLU A 17 -10.88 -32.93 37.81
CA GLU A 17 -10.40 -34.31 37.97
C GLU A 17 -11.18 -35.33 37.16
N HIS A 18 -12.47 -35.14 36.91
CA HIS A 18 -13.28 -36.06 36.09
C HIS A 18 -12.79 -36.16 34.63
N LYS A 19 -11.91 -35.25 34.18
CA LYS A 19 -11.27 -35.29 32.86
C LYS A 19 -9.96 -36.09 32.86
N ARG A 20 -9.50 -36.54 34.03
CA ARG A 20 -8.34 -37.44 34.19
C ARG A 20 -8.65 -38.77 33.49
N GLY A 21 -7.74 -39.19 32.60
CA GLY A 21 -7.95 -40.37 31.74
C GLY A 21 -8.59 -40.06 30.38
N GLN A 22 -9.04 -38.81 30.15
CA GLN A 22 -9.47 -38.38 28.82
C GLN A 22 -8.27 -37.92 27.98
N LEU A 23 -8.30 -38.25 26.69
CA LEU A 23 -7.31 -37.78 25.72
C LEU A 23 -7.69 -36.38 25.23
N GLN A 24 -6.79 -35.42 25.41
CA GLN A 24 -6.91 -34.10 24.85
C GLN A 24 -6.33 -34.09 23.44
N VAL A 25 -7.19 -33.89 22.44
CA VAL A 25 -6.75 -33.60 21.07
C VAL A 25 -6.42 -32.12 21.00
N LYS A 26 -5.13 -31.77 21.05
CA LYS A 26 -4.69 -30.40 20.77
C LYS A 26 -4.36 -30.27 19.29
N TYR A 27 -5.15 -29.45 18.61
CA TYR A 27 -4.78 -28.95 17.29
C TYR A 27 -4.00 -27.65 17.44
N THR A 28 -2.78 -27.75 17.95
CA THR A 28 -1.87 -26.61 18.17
C THR A 28 -1.53 -25.83 16.90
N LYS A 29 -1.76 -26.43 15.72
CA LYS A 29 -1.49 -25.81 14.42
C LYS A 29 -2.74 -25.51 13.60
N MET A 30 -3.96 -25.71 14.11
CA MET A 30 -5.18 -25.60 13.29
C MET A 30 -5.29 -24.26 12.56
N SER A 31 -5.12 -23.15 13.28
CA SER A 31 -5.16 -21.81 12.69
C SER A 31 -4.07 -21.63 11.63
N LYS A 32 -2.85 -22.10 11.89
CA LYS A 32 -1.74 -22.05 10.93
C LYS A 32 -2.00 -22.94 9.71
N ASP A 33 -2.53 -24.14 9.92
CA ASP A 33 -2.85 -25.09 8.85
C ASP A 33 -3.99 -24.53 7.98
N PHE A 34 -5.00 -23.89 8.58
CA PHE A 34 -6.04 -23.16 7.85
C PHE A 34 -5.49 -21.95 7.10
N ASP A 35 -4.60 -21.18 7.72
CA ASP A 35 -3.92 -20.08 7.06
C ASP A 35 -3.12 -20.57 5.85
N ASP A 36 -2.34 -21.64 6.00
CA ASP A 36 -1.54 -22.25 4.93
C ASP A 36 -2.44 -22.77 3.80
N LEU A 37 -3.58 -23.39 4.14
CA LEU A 37 -4.60 -23.83 3.17
C LEU A 37 -5.27 -22.64 2.46
N HIS A 38 -5.61 -21.57 3.17
CA HIS A 38 -6.19 -20.36 2.57
C HIS A 38 -5.20 -19.64 1.66
N ILE A 39 -3.92 -19.55 2.06
CA ILE A 39 -2.85 -19.01 1.22
C ILE A 39 -2.71 -19.87 -0.04
N ALA A 40 -2.69 -21.21 0.09
CA ALA A 40 -2.57 -22.11 -1.04
C ALA A 40 -3.74 -21.97 -2.04
N ASN A 41 -4.96 -21.77 -1.55
CA ASN A 41 -6.18 -21.67 -2.35
C ASN A 41 -6.53 -20.24 -2.82
N SER A 42 -5.83 -19.22 -2.34
CA SER A 42 -6.09 -17.83 -2.74
C SER A 42 -5.61 -17.56 -4.17
N LEU A 43 -6.48 -16.98 -5.00
CA LEU A 43 -6.14 -16.54 -6.36
C LEU A 43 -5.02 -15.48 -6.38
N ASN A 44 -4.87 -14.71 -5.29
CA ASN A 44 -3.82 -13.71 -5.14
C ASN A 44 -3.28 -13.70 -3.70
N LYS A 45 -2.28 -14.57 -3.44
CA LYS A 45 -1.56 -14.69 -2.15
C LYS A 45 -1.09 -13.35 -1.58
N GLY A 46 -0.71 -12.43 -2.46
CA GLY A 46 -0.23 -11.10 -2.07
C GLY A 46 -1.29 -10.28 -1.35
N THR A 47 -2.51 -10.26 -1.89
CA THR A 47 -3.66 -9.52 -1.36
C THR A 47 -4.13 -10.10 -0.04
N TYR A 48 -4.35 -11.42 0.03
CA TYR A 48 -4.79 -12.08 1.26
C TYR A 48 -3.84 -11.82 2.45
N LEU A 49 -2.53 -11.95 2.22
CA LEU A 49 -1.52 -11.68 3.24
C LEU A 49 -1.47 -10.19 3.63
N GLY A 50 -1.71 -9.28 2.67
CA GLY A 50 -1.82 -7.84 2.97
C GLY A 50 -3.02 -7.55 3.88
N ASP A 51 -4.20 -8.05 3.51
CA ASP A 51 -5.43 -7.86 4.28
C ASP A 51 -5.27 -8.38 5.71
N LYS A 52 -4.64 -9.54 5.88
CA LYS A 52 -4.36 -10.13 7.20
C LYS A 52 -3.48 -9.24 8.06
N GLU A 53 -2.43 -8.63 7.49
CA GLU A 53 -1.55 -7.71 8.23
C GLU A 53 -2.29 -6.44 8.64
N GLU A 54 -3.17 -5.91 7.79
CA GLU A 54 -4.02 -4.76 8.13
C GLU A 54 -4.96 -5.07 9.31
N PHE A 55 -5.60 -6.24 9.33
CA PHE A 55 -6.41 -6.68 10.47
C PHE A 55 -5.57 -6.83 11.74
N ASN A 56 -4.41 -7.48 11.62
CA ASN A 56 -3.50 -7.68 12.73
C ASN A 56 -3.05 -6.35 13.36
N ILE A 57 -2.85 -5.30 12.55
CA ILE A 57 -2.47 -3.98 13.08
C ILE A 57 -3.57 -3.40 13.98
N SER A 58 -4.84 -3.45 13.55
CA SER A 58 -5.97 -2.95 14.35
C SER A 58 -6.07 -3.72 15.66
N GLN A 59 -6.01 -5.06 15.59
CA GLN A 59 -6.05 -5.93 16.76
C GLN A 59 -4.92 -5.64 17.76
N ILE A 60 -3.67 -5.54 17.30
CA ILE A 60 -2.49 -5.32 18.17
C ILE A 60 -2.64 -4.01 18.95
N PHE A 61 -3.00 -2.92 18.28
CA PHE A 61 -3.09 -1.60 18.90
C PHE A 61 -4.27 -1.51 19.85
N ASN A 62 -5.43 -2.01 19.43
CA ASN A 62 -6.66 -1.92 20.21
C ASN A 62 -6.62 -2.82 21.45
N LYS A 63 -5.96 -3.98 21.36
CA LYS A 63 -5.79 -4.90 22.49
C LYS A 63 -4.74 -4.42 23.49
N ASN A 64 -3.67 -3.76 23.03
CA ASN A 64 -2.59 -3.29 23.87
C ASN A 64 -2.36 -1.77 23.71
N LYS A 65 -3.04 -1.00 24.55
CA LYS A 65 -2.91 0.47 24.62
C LYS A 65 -1.50 0.93 25.03
N ASN A 66 -0.71 0.07 25.68
CA ASN A 66 0.68 0.35 26.04
C ASN A 66 1.69 -0.05 24.95
N HIS A 67 1.22 -0.50 23.77
CA HIS A 67 2.12 -0.91 22.70
C HIS A 67 2.99 0.27 22.23
N LYS A 68 4.28 0.02 21.95
CA LYS A 68 5.26 1.04 21.53
C LYS A 68 4.82 1.90 20.34
N PHE A 69 3.93 1.39 19.50
CA PHE A 69 3.44 2.09 18.33
C PHE A 69 2.49 3.25 18.67
N TRP A 70 1.78 3.21 19.80
CA TRP A 70 0.98 4.35 20.25
C TRP A 70 1.85 5.59 20.51
N LYS A 71 3.07 5.40 21.03
CA LYS A 71 4.04 6.48 21.21
C LYS A 71 4.51 7.11 19.90
N VAL A 72 4.53 6.34 18.81
CA VAL A 72 4.91 6.82 17.47
C VAL A 72 3.85 7.76 16.91
N LEU A 73 2.57 7.50 17.18
CA LEU A 73 1.46 8.31 16.69
C LEU A 73 1.42 9.72 17.31
N LYS A 74 2.15 9.95 18.42
CA LYS A 74 2.22 11.25 19.12
C LYS A 74 0.83 11.77 19.53
N LEU A 75 -0.11 10.85 19.84
CA LEU A 75 -1.49 11.14 20.22
C LEU A 75 -1.65 10.98 21.74
N SER A 76 -1.60 12.09 22.47
CA SER A 76 -1.84 12.25 23.92
C SER A 76 -1.18 11.23 24.87
N ASP A 77 -0.99 11.62 26.14
CA ASP A 77 -0.46 10.69 27.14
C ASP A 77 -1.48 9.59 27.52
N ASN A 78 -2.77 9.85 27.29
CA ASN A 78 -3.84 8.88 27.47
C ASN A 78 -4.49 8.52 26.11
N ASN A 79 -4.54 7.23 25.80
CA ASN A 79 -5.10 6.67 24.57
C ASN A 79 -6.20 5.61 24.84
N GLU A 80 -6.79 5.61 26.03
CA GLU A 80 -7.79 4.61 26.45
C GLU A 80 -8.96 4.53 25.46
N ASN A 81 -9.49 5.69 25.05
CA ASN A 81 -10.61 5.81 24.10
C ASN A 81 -10.18 5.94 22.63
N LEU A 82 -8.88 5.81 22.33
CA LEU A 82 -8.36 5.88 20.97
C LEU A 82 -8.26 4.50 20.35
N TYR A 83 -8.81 4.30 19.16
CA TYR A 83 -8.86 3.01 18.49
C TYR A 83 -8.38 3.11 17.05
N ILE A 84 -7.61 2.11 16.61
CA ILE A 84 -7.22 1.94 15.22
C ILE A 84 -8.34 1.24 14.47
N VAL A 85 -8.79 1.88 13.39
CA VAL A 85 -9.87 1.44 12.53
C VAL A 85 -9.32 1.19 11.14
N LYS A 86 -9.55 0.00 10.61
CA LYS A 86 -9.22 -0.37 9.23
C LYS A 86 -10.15 0.37 8.25
N VAL A 87 -9.56 0.96 7.22
CA VAL A 87 -10.29 1.50 6.07
C VAL A 87 -10.89 0.34 5.27
N SER A 88 -12.21 0.34 5.06
CA SER A 88 -12.89 -0.64 4.21
C SER A 88 -13.52 -0.02 2.97
N LYS A 89 -13.71 1.30 2.96
CA LYS A 89 -14.46 2.01 1.91
C LYS A 89 -13.55 2.66 0.89
N LYS A 90 -14.07 2.75 -0.34
CA LYS A 90 -13.47 3.56 -1.41
C LYS A 90 -13.86 5.02 -1.22
N VAL A 91 -12.88 5.90 -1.31
CA VAL A 91 -13.05 7.36 -1.19
C VAL A 91 -12.78 8.05 -2.51
N ARG A 92 -13.30 9.26 -2.68
CA ARG A 92 -13.11 10.02 -3.91
C ARG A 92 -11.69 10.58 -3.97
N SER A 93 -10.93 10.21 -4.99
CA SER A 93 -9.62 10.81 -5.29
C SER A 93 -9.81 12.14 -6.02
N LYS A 94 -9.17 13.22 -5.55
CA LYS A 94 -9.15 14.52 -6.22
C LYS A 94 -8.49 14.45 -7.61
N LEU A 95 -7.42 13.63 -7.73
CA LEU A 95 -6.67 13.46 -8.98
C LEU A 95 -7.47 12.79 -10.10
N SER A 96 -8.18 11.69 -9.79
CA SER A 96 -8.88 10.89 -10.81
C SER A 96 -10.38 11.13 -10.86
N ASN A 97 -10.91 11.88 -9.89
CA ASN A 97 -12.33 12.10 -9.67
C ASN A 97 -13.17 10.81 -9.54
N LYS A 98 -12.53 9.71 -9.11
CA LYS A 98 -13.13 8.37 -8.98
C LYS A 98 -13.04 7.87 -7.55
N LYS A 99 -13.96 6.97 -7.18
CA LYS A 99 -13.90 6.23 -5.92
C LYS A 99 -12.83 5.13 -6.01
N VAL A 100 -11.78 5.25 -5.22
CA VAL A 100 -10.64 4.32 -5.15
C VAL A 100 -10.28 4.06 -3.69
N LEU A 101 -9.49 3.01 -3.43
CA LEU A 101 -8.92 2.83 -2.10
C LEU A 101 -7.91 3.97 -1.84
N PRO A 102 -7.96 4.59 -0.64
CA PRO A 102 -7.04 5.66 -0.28
C PRO A 102 -5.63 5.13 0.01
N LYS A 103 -4.75 6.02 0.48
CA LYS A 103 -3.37 5.68 0.81
C LYS A 103 -3.25 5.06 2.21
N ALA A 104 -4.03 5.55 3.16
CA ALA A 104 -4.17 4.96 4.48
C ALA A 104 -4.97 3.65 4.39
N ASP A 105 -4.47 2.62 5.06
CA ASP A 105 -5.12 1.33 5.23
C ASP A 105 -5.81 1.25 6.61
N ALA A 106 -5.41 2.09 7.56
CA ALA A 106 -6.05 2.28 8.86
C ALA A 106 -5.85 3.72 9.36
N TYR A 107 -6.65 4.16 10.34
CA TYR A 107 -6.50 5.46 11.00
C TYR A 107 -7.04 5.40 12.44
N VAL A 108 -6.85 6.46 13.22
CA VAL A 108 -7.30 6.53 14.61
C VAL A 108 -8.65 7.23 14.72
N VAL A 109 -9.52 6.66 15.55
CA VAL A 109 -10.74 7.32 16.03
C VAL A 109 -10.72 7.41 17.54
N GLU A 110 -11.41 8.40 18.08
CA GLU A 110 -11.82 8.45 19.48
C GLU A 110 -13.27 8.00 19.59
N ALA A 111 -13.55 7.03 20.45
CA ALA A 111 -14.91 6.51 20.64
C ALA A 111 -15.09 5.93 22.04
N ASP A 112 -16.30 5.98 22.59
CA ASP A 112 -16.65 5.21 23.79
C ASP A 112 -17.13 3.81 23.40
N LEU A 113 -16.24 2.83 23.54
CA LEU A 113 -16.50 1.43 23.18
C LEU A 113 -16.40 0.55 24.41
N SER A 114 -17.48 -0.19 24.69
CA SER A 114 -17.47 -1.14 25.80
C SER A 114 -16.50 -2.30 25.55
N LYS A 115 -15.96 -2.85 26.63
CA LYS A 115 -15.07 -4.02 26.56
C LYS A 115 -15.73 -5.22 25.87
N ASN A 116 -17.03 -5.44 26.08
CA ASN A 116 -17.78 -6.51 25.42
C ASN A 116 -17.82 -6.31 23.91
N TYR A 117 -18.08 -5.08 23.45
CA TYR A 117 -18.08 -4.74 22.04
C TYR A 117 -16.74 -5.02 21.36
N LEU A 118 -15.63 -4.72 22.04
CA LEU A 118 -14.26 -5.02 21.58
C LEU A 118 -13.98 -6.53 21.56
N LEU A 119 -14.38 -7.27 22.61
CA LEU A 119 -14.15 -8.71 22.72
C LEU A 119 -14.90 -9.51 21.65
N GLU A 120 -16.16 -9.16 21.36
CA GLU A 120 -16.97 -9.78 20.29
C GLU A 120 -16.31 -9.68 18.91
N ARG A 121 -15.49 -8.65 18.71
CA ARG A 121 -14.76 -8.38 17.46
C ARG A 121 -13.29 -8.77 17.55
N GLU A 122 -12.87 -9.39 18.65
CA GLU A 122 -11.48 -9.72 18.94
C GLU A 122 -10.54 -8.51 18.77
N PHE A 123 -11.01 -7.31 19.12
CA PHE A 123 -10.32 -6.02 18.96
C PHE A 123 -10.03 -5.60 17.49
N ASN A 124 -10.56 -6.32 16.51
CA ASN A 124 -10.48 -5.94 15.10
C ASN A 124 -11.59 -4.93 14.77
N LEU A 125 -11.22 -3.69 14.47
CA LEU A 125 -12.17 -2.65 14.10
C LEU A 125 -11.97 -2.21 12.65
N SER A 126 -13.07 -2.06 11.93
CA SER A 126 -13.14 -1.49 10.58
C SER A 126 -14.21 -0.39 10.53
N GLU A 127 -14.20 0.43 9.49
CA GLU A 127 -15.22 1.48 9.27
C GLU A 127 -16.66 0.94 9.30
N ASP A 128 -16.87 -0.30 8.88
CA ASP A 128 -18.18 -0.94 8.93
C ASP A 128 -18.56 -1.44 10.33
N SER A 129 -17.55 -1.76 11.15
CA SER A 129 -17.77 -2.22 12.52
C SER A 129 -18.32 -1.09 13.40
N ILE A 130 -17.74 0.10 13.26
CA ILE A 130 -18.03 1.27 14.10
C ILE A 130 -19.14 2.18 13.55
N LYS A 131 -19.74 1.83 12.41
CA LYS A 131 -20.72 2.68 11.70
C LYS A 131 -21.94 3.10 12.53
N GLU A 132 -22.30 2.30 13.53
CA GLU A 132 -23.45 2.49 14.44
C GLU A 132 -23.04 3.13 15.79
N LYS A 133 -21.78 3.57 15.91
CA LYS A 133 -21.25 4.21 17.11
C LYS A 133 -20.97 5.68 16.83
N GLU A 134 -21.05 6.48 17.89
CA GLU A 134 -20.50 7.83 17.86
C GLU A 134 -18.99 7.75 18.02
N TYR A 135 -18.27 8.42 17.13
CA TYR A 135 -16.82 8.49 17.15
C TYR A 135 -16.35 9.78 16.47
N ASN A 136 -15.18 10.26 16.90
CA ASN A 136 -14.46 11.35 16.28
C ASN A 136 -13.29 10.78 15.49
N ILE A 137 -13.13 11.20 14.24
CA ILE A 137 -11.92 10.88 13.46
C ILE A 137 -10.79 11.77 13.97
N ILE A 138 -9.63 11.18 14.20
CA ILE A 138 -8.42 11.93 14.55
C ILE A 138 -7.61 12.14 13.28
N ASP A 139 -7.54 13.40 12.84
CA ASP A 139 -6.78 13.79 11.65
C ASP A 139 -5.28 13.52 11.80
N SER A 140 -4.58 13.41 10.68
CA SER A 140 -3.13 13.17 10.63
C SER A 140 -2.69 11.83 11.23
N THR A 141 -3.58 10.83 11.24
CA THR A 141 -3.31 9.50 11.82
C THR A 141 -3.35 8.36 10.83
N GLY A 142 -3.58 8.63 9.55
CA GLY A 142 -3.64 7.59 8.52
C GLY A 142 -2.34 6.77 8.46
N ILE A 143 -2.47 5.46 8.46
CA ILE A 143 -1.39 4.48 8.47
C ILE A 143 -1.45 3.68 7.18
N SER A 144 -0.38 3.70 6.39
CA SER A 144 -0.22 2.76 5.27
C SER A 144 0.46 1.49 5.77
N VAL A 145 -0.21 0.35 5.65
CA VAL A 145 0.26 -0.95 6.12
C VAL A 145 0.96 -1.68 4.98
N LYS A 146 2.16 -2.19 5.25
CA LYS A 146 2.92 -3.04 4.33
C LYS A 146 3.23 -4.35 5.03
N ARG A 147 3.19 -5.44 4.26
CA ARG A 147 3.60 -6.74 4.77
C ARG A 147 5.03 -6.69 5.32
N VAL A 148 5.23 -7.33 6.46
CA VAL A 148 6.51 -7.36 7.19
C VAL A 148 7.67 -7.86 6.30
N ASP A 149 7.39 -8.82 5.44
CA ASP A 149 8.36 -9.45 4.54
C ASP A 149 8.54 -8.73 3.18
N SER A 150 7.75 -7.68 2.91
CA SER A 150 7.74 -7.04 1.60
C SER A 150 8.79 -5.96 1.46
N LYS A 151 9.86 -6.27 0.71
CA LYS A 151 10.88 -5.30 0.28
C LYS A 151 10.53 -4.54 -1.00
N ARG A 152 9.48 -4.97 -1.72
CA ARG A 152 9.12 -4.47 -3.07
C ARG A 152 7.66 -4.04 -3.15
N TYR A 153 7.14 -3.46 -2.07
CA TYR A 153 5.79 -2.95 -2.05
C TYR A 153 5.60 -1.81 -3.06
N THR A 154 4.35 -1.51 -3.38
CA THR A 154 4.00 -0.37 -4.24
C THR A 154 3.81 0.86 -3.37
N ILE A 155 4.53 1.94 -3.68
CA ILE A 155 4.33 3.25 -3.07
C ILE A 155 3.10 3.88 -3.72
N ALA A 156 3.11 4.02 -5.04
CA ALA A 156 2.01 4.58 -5.81
C ALA A 156 1.88 3.90 -7.17
N LYS A 157 0.67 3.93 -7.72
CA LYS A 157 0.36 3.38 -9.03
C LYS A 157 -0.56 4.32 -9.78
N PHE A 158 -0.14 4.71 -10.98
CA PHE A 158 -0.87 5.62 -11.85
C PHE A 158 -1.15 4.96 -13.18
N THR A 159 -2.31 5.28 -13.77
CA THR A 159 -2.47 5.16 -15.24
C THR A 159 -1.75 6.32 -15.91
N ILE A 160 -1.54 6.24 -17.22
CA ILE A 160 -0.99 7.36 -18.01
C ILE A 160 -1.76 8.65 -17.73
N ASN A 161 -3.09 8.62 -17.83
CA ASN A 161 -3.91 9.83 -17.66
C ASN A 161 -3.79 10.43 -16.27
N THR A 162 -3.82 9.61 -15.20
CA THR A 162 -3.66 10.15 -13.84
C THR A 162 -2.26 10.66 -13.58
N PHE A 163 -1.24 10.09 -14.22
CA PHE A 163 0.14 10.55 -14.12
C PHE A 163 0.34 11.88 -14.88
N ASP A 164 -0.29 12.00 -16.04
CA ASP A 164 -0.34 13.24 -16.82
C ASP A 164 -1.05 14.36 -16.05
N THR A 165 -2.21 14.08 -15.45
CA THR A 165 -2.91 15.05 -14.59
C THR A 165 -2.07 15.44 -13.37
N LEU A 166 -1.35 14.49 -12.77
CA LEU A 166 -0.49 14.76 -11.60
C LEU A 166 0.62 15.77 -11.95
N LEU A 167 1.20 15.67 -13.14
CA LEU A 167 2.35 16.48 -13.55
C LEU A 167 1.98 17.68 -14.43
N LYS A 168 0.69 17.89 -14.73
CA LYS A 168 0.21 18.79 -15.78
C LYS A 168 0.72 20.23 -15.68
N GLU A 169 0.87 20.74 -14.46
CA GLU A 169 1.37 22.10 -14.20
C GLU A 169 2.89 22.24 -14.36
N TYR A 170 3.62 21.13 -14.47
CA TYR A 170 5.09 21.09 -14.50
C TYR A 170 5.63 20.58 -15.83
N GLU A 171 5.02 19.53 -16.39
CA GLU A 171 5.51 18.87 -17.60
C GLU A 171 4.44 17.97 -18.23
N ASN A 172 4.64 17.59 -19.49
CA ASN A 172 3.78 16.60 -20.15
C ASN A 172 4.02 15.20 -19.57
N GLY A 173 3.22 14.81 -18.57
CA GLY A 173 3.38 13.52 -17.88
C GLY A 173 3.14 12.32 -18.80
N LYS A 174 2.32 12.45 -19.85
CA LYS A 174 2.17 11.43 -20.87
C LYS A 174 3.49 11.18 -21.62
N MET A 175 4.20 12.23 -22.04
CA MET A 175 5.52 12.11 -22.67
C MET A 175 6.58 11.57 -21.71
N LEU A 176 6.61 12.07 -20.47
CA LEU A 176 7.53 11.55 -19.45
C LEU A 176 7.34 10.04 -19.19
N SER A 177 6.11 9.53 -19.31
CA SER A 177 5.84 8.10 -19.11
C SER A 177 6.54 7.17 -20.11
N LEU A 178 7.05 7.69 -21.24
CA LEU A 178 7.91 6.94 -22.17
C LEU A 178 9.16 6.37 -21.48
N ALA A 179 9.69 7.07 -20.47
CA ALA A 179 10.80 6.59 -19.63
C ALA A 179 10.56 5.17 -19.11
N VAL A 180 9.30 4.88 -18.77
CA VAL A 180 8.86 3.65 -18.12
C VAL A 180 8.51 2.57 -19.13
N PHE A 181 7.92 2.94 -20.27
CA PHE A 181 7.33 1.97 -21.20
C PHE A 181 8.25 1.55 -22.33
N LEU A 182 9.08 2.45 -22.87
CA LEU A 182 10.01 2.12 -23.96
C LEU A 182 10.91 0.94 -23.57
N SER A 183 11.10 0.03 -24.51
CA SER A 183 11.82 -1.22 -24.34
C SER A 183 13.21 -1.12 -24.94
N THR A 184 14.23 -1.35 -24.12
CA THR A 184 15.61 -1.52 -24.59
C THR A 184 15.97 -2.99 -24.86
N LYS A 185 15.12 -3.93 -24.40
CA LYS A 185 15.31 -5.38 -24.60
C LYS A 185 14.73 -5.85 -25.93
N ASN A 186 13.53 -5.38 -26.25
CA ASN A 186 12.80 -5.71 -27.46
C ASN A 186 12.43 -4.41 -28.17
N LEU A 187 13.36 -3.84 -28.94
CA LEU A 187 13.17 -2.53 -29.57
C LEU A 187 11.99 -2.53 -30.56
N LYS A 188 11.73 -3.67 -31.22
CA LYS A 188 10.59 -3.87 -32.12
C LYS A 188 9.22 -3.65 -31.45
N ASP A 189 9.12 -3.84 -30.13
CA ASP A 189 7.88 -3.60 -29.39
C ASP A 189 7.55 -2.10 -29.25
N ASN A 190 8.51 -1.19 -29.47
CA ASN A 190 8.34 0.24 -29.19
C ASN A 190 7.25 0.88 -30.04
N ASN A 191 7.09 0.47 -31.31
CA ASN A 191 5.98 0.91 -32.16
C ASN A 191 4.63 0.63 -31.51
N ARG A 192 4.39 -0.65 -31.15
CA ARG A 192 3.15 -1.08 -30.51
C ARG A 192 2.92 -0.40 -29.16
N ILE A 193 3.99 -0.14 -28.41
CA ILE A 193 3.92 0.57 -27.13
C ILE A 193 3.46 2.01 -27.35
N ILE A 194 4.08 2.73 -28.28
CA ILE A 194 3.76 4.12 -28.62
C ILE A 194 2.30 4.24 -29.09
N GLU A 195 1.89 3.35 -30.00
CA GLU A 195 0.49 3.28 -30.48
C GLU A 195 -0.47 2.98 -29.33
N GLY A 196 -0.16 2.01 -28.46
CA GLY A 196 -1.02 1.67 -27.33
C GLY A 196 -1.09 2.73 -26.24
N MET A 197 -0.12 3.65 -26.20
CA MET A 197 -0.18 4.87 -25.39
C MET A 197 -1.00 5.99 -26.07
N GLY A 198 -1.42 5.78 -27.32
CA GLY A 198 -2.11 6.79 -28.13
C GLY A 198 -1.20 7.99 -28.44
N LEU A 199 0.06 7.72 -28.79
CA LEU A 199 1.03 8.72 -29.21
C LEU A 199 1.45 8.46 -30.66
N LYS A 200 1.94 9.51 -31.33
CA LYS A 200 2.59 9.39 -32.63
C LYS A 200 4.10 9.61 -32.47
N VAL A 201 4.89 8.94 -33.31
CA VAL A 201 6.35 9.11 -33.32
C VAL A 201 6.75 10.56 -33.59
N SER A 202 6.03 11.25 -34.49
CA SER A 202 6.25 12.68 -34.76
C SER A 202 6.12 13.56 -33.52
N ASP A 203 5.07 13.34 -32.73
CA ASP A 203 4.79 14.16 -31.54
C ASP A 203 5.84 13.91 -30.45
N ILE A 204 6.35 12.67 -30.37
CA ILE A 204 7.44 12.30 -29.48
C ILE A 204 8.74 12.97 -29.92
N GLU A 205 9.07 12.87 -31.21
CA GLU A 205 10.27 13.47 -31.80
C GLU A 205 10.30 14.99 -31.57
N GLU A 206 9.20 15.68 -31.87
CA GLU A 206 9.04 17.12 -31.61
C GLU A 206 9.25 17.45 -30.13
N TYR A 207 8.61 16.69 -29.22
CA TYR A 207 8.78 16.89 -27.79
C TYR A 207 10.25 16.71 -27.34
N LEU A 208 10.91 15.66 -27.83
CA LEU A 208 12.30 15.37 -27.44
C LEU A 208 13.28 16.41 -27.98
N HIS A 209 13.06 16.94 -29.18
CA HIS A 209 13.85 18.06 -29.72
C HIS A 209 13.63 19.35 -28.93
N ASN A 210 12.37 19.71 -28.64
CA ASN A 210 12.03 20.90 -27.86
C ASN A 210 12.60 20.86 -26.42
N LYS A 211 12.88 19.66 -25.90
CA LYS A 211 13.49 19.44 -24.59
C LYS A 211 15.00 19.19 -24.66
N GLU A 212 15.60 19.32 -25.85
CA GLU A 212 17.03 19.11 -26.10
C GLU A 212 17.52 17.72 -25.65
N ILE A 213 16.66 16.70 -25.74
CA ILE A 213 16.99 15.31 -25.38
C ILE A 213 17.62 14.59 -26.58
N ILE A 214 17.21 14.96 -27.80
CA ILE A 214 17.79 14.43 -29.04
C ILE A 214 18.10 15.58 -29.99
N ASN A 215 19.16 15.42 -30.78
CA ASN A 215 19.58 16.37 -31.82
C ASN A 215 19.46 15.81 -33.23
N GLU A 216 19.10 14.54 -33.33
CA GLU A 216 18.94 13.78 -34.58
C GLU A 216 17.54 13.17 -34.63
N LYS A 217 17.17 12.64 -35.80
CA LYS A 217 15.89 11.96 -36.00
C LYS A 217 15.70 10.82 -35.00
N LEU A 218 14.49 10.68 -34.47
CA LEU A 218 14.14 9.61 -33.56
C LEU A 218 14.19 8.24 -34.27
N ASP A 219 15.12 7.38 -33.86
CA ASP A 219 15.21 5.97 -34.19
C ASP A 219 14.79 5.12 -33.00
N ILE A 220 13.52 4.71 -33.01
CA ILE A 220 12.93 3.84 -31.98
C ILE A 220 13.50 2.41 -31.95
N LEU A 221 14.30 2.04 -32.97
CA LEU A 221 15.01 0.76 -33.06
C LEU A 221 16.48 0.88 -32.60
N SER A 222 16.94 2.08 -32.23
CA SER A 222 18.28 2.30 -31.70
C SER A 222 18.34 2.06 -30.19
N TYR A 223 19.16 1.10 -29.76
CA TYR A 223 19.36 0.83 -28.33
C TYR A 223 19.92 2.05 -27.59
N SER A 224 20.95 2.69 -28.14
CA SER A 224 21.64 3.81 -27.49
C SER A 224 20.70 5.00 -27.32
N GLN A 225 19.94 5.34 -28.37
CA GLN A 225 19.03 6.47 -28.35
C GLN A 225 17.87 6.22 -27.37
N ILE A 226 17.24 5.04 -27.41
CA ILE A 226 16.15 4.69 -26.47
C ILE A 226 16.66 4.64 -25.02
N GLN A 227 17.85 4.11 -24.77
CA GLN A 227 18.43 4.08 -23.42
C GLN A 227 18.73 5.49 -22.91
N HIS A 228 19.25 6.38 -23.77
CA HIS A 228 19.49 7.78 -23.44
C HIS A 228 18.18 8.51 -23.11
N ILE A 229 17.17 8.43 -23.99
CA ILE A 229 15.85 9.03 -23.79
C ILE A 229 15.24 8.57 -22.45
N LYS A 230 15.28 7.27 -22.17
CA LYS A 230 14.73 6.72 -20.91
C LYS A 230 15.42 7.29 -19.68
N ASN A 231 16.74 7.46 -19.72
CA ASN A 231 17.48 8.04 -18.60
C ASN A 231 17.09 9.51 -18.40
N CYS A 232 17.17 10.33 -19.45
CA CYS A 232 16.85 11.75 -19.39
C CYS A 232 15.42 12.02 -18.90
N LEU A 233 14.43 11.26 -19.41
CA LEU A 233 13.04 11.41 -18.97
C LEU A 233 12.82 10.92 -17.53
N ASN A 234 13.50 9.85 -17.10
CA ASN A 234 13.43 9.38 -15.72
C ASN A 234 14.05 10.39 -14.75
N ASP A 235 15.17 11.01 -15.12
CA ASP A 235 15.82 12.05 -14.34
C ASP A 235 14.92 13.30 -14.25
N LYS A 236 14.27 13.70 -15.34
CA LYS A 236 13.23 14.76 -15.31
C LYS A 236 12.09 14.42 -14.34
N ILE A 237 11.54 13.19 -14.37
CA ILE A 237 10.51 12.79 -13.40
C ILE A 237 11.05 12.87 -11.97
N ARG A 238 12.28 12.41 -11.73
CA ARG A 238 12.89 12.46 -10.39
C ARG A 238 13.04 13.89 -9.90
N ASN A 239 13.56 14.79 -10.73
CA ASN A 239 13.72 16.19 -10.36
C ASN A 239 12.37 16.82 -10.00
N ILE A 240 11.33 16.60 -10.82
CA ILE A 240 9.98 17.11 -10.51
C ILE A 240 9.48 16.57 -9.17
N VAL A 241 9.65 15.28 -8.89
CA VAL A 241 9.17 14.69 -7.63
C VAL A 241 9.99 15.13 -6.42
N GLU A 242 11.29 15.32 -6.55
CA GLU A 242 12.17 15.69 -5.43
C GLU A 242 12.12 17.19 -5.10
N GLU A 243 12.00 18.04 -6.13
CA GLU A 243 11.95 19.50 -5.98
C GLU A 243 10.54 20.00 -5.63
N ASN A 244 9.50 19.22 -5.95
CA ASN A 244 8.12 19.59 -5.67
C ASN A 244 7.53 18.81 -4.48
N SER A 245 7.40 19.50 -3.34
CA SER A 245 6.89 18.91 -2.11
C SER A 245 5.45 18.41 -2.22
N GLU A 246 4.59 19.07 -3.00
CA GLU A 246 3.19 18.67 -3.21
C GLU A 246 3.08 17.37 -3.99
N ILE A 247 3.83 17.24 -5.10
CA ILE A 247 3.89 16.01 -5.89
C ILE A 247 4.49 14.86 -5.07
N LYS A 248 5.54 15.14 -4.31
CA LYS A 248 6.17 14.16 -3.42
C LYS A 248 5.17 13.64 -2.39
N LYS A 249 4.47 14.54 -1.70
CA LYS A 249 3.41 14.22 -0.75
C LYS A 249 2.28 13.41 -1.41
N ALA A 250 1.77 13.86 -2.55
CA ALA A 250 0.73 13.15 -3.30
C ALA A 250 1.13 11.70 -3.66
N ILE A 251 2.38 11.47 -4.05
CA ILE A 251 2.88 10.12 -4.38
C ILE A 251 3.06 9.27 -3.11
N PHE A 252 3.69 9.82 -2.07
CA PHE A 252 4.15 9.05 -0.91
C PHE A 252 3.08 8.91 0.19
N SER A 253 2.38 9.99 0.53
CA SER A 253 1.33 10.01 1.56
C SER A 253 -0.08 10.09 0.97
N GLY A 254 -0.26 10.51 -0.29
CA GLY A 254 -1.59 10.76 -0.83
C GLY A 254 -2.22 12.05 -0.31
N GLU A 255 -1.46 12.87 0.43
CA GLU A 255 -1.83 14.24 0.76
C GLU A 255 -2.13 15.04 -0.51
N GLY A 256 -3.13 15.91 -0.46
CA GLY A 256 -3.64 16.64 -1.62
C GLY A 256 -4.48 15.79 -2.58
N LEU A 257 -4.40 14.45 -2.51
CA LEU A 257 -5.23 13.55 -3.33
C LEU A 257 -6.49 13.07 -2.61
N TYR A 258 -6.45 12.99 -1.28
CA TYR A 258 -7.52 12.54 -0.41
C TYR A 258 -7.70 13.52 0.76
N GLU A 259 -8.91 13.59 1.31
CA GLU A 259 -9.19 14.31 2.56
C GLU A 259 -8.79 13.47 3.77
N GLU A 260 -8.52 14.10 4.92
CA GLU A 260 -8.31 13.37 6.18
C GLU A 260 -9.50 12.43 6.49
N PRO A 261 -9.24 11.24 7.07
CA PRO A 261 -7.97 10.71 7.58
C PRO A 261 -7.22 9.82 6.56
N TYR A 262 -7.54 9.97 5.27
CA TYR A 262 -7.17 9.02 4.23
C TYR A 262 -5.76 9.18 3.61
N PRO A 263 -5.07 10.34 3.72
CA PRO A 263 -3.63 10.41 3.55
C PRO A 263 -2.89 9.57 4.58
N ALA A 264 -1.81 8.91 4.19
CA ALA A 264 -0.94 8.21 5.12
C ALA A 264 0.09 9.18 5.72
N HIS A 265 0.07 9.32 7.03
CA HIS A 265 1.05 10.05 7.85
C HIS A 265 2.04 9.13 8.54
N TYR A 266 1.71 7.84 8.60
CA TYR A 266 2.57 6.78 9.11
C TYR A 266 2.64 5.62 8.13
N ILE A 267 3.72 4.84 8.22
CA ILE A 267 3.89 3.60 7.49
C ILE A 267 4.28 2.47 8.44
N PHE A 268 3.54 1.36 8.37
CA PHE A 268 3.94 0.11 9.00
C PHE A 268 4.69 -0.75 7.98
N LYS A 269 5.98 -0.97 8.22
CA LYS A 269 6.86 -1.77 7.34
C LYS A 269 7.85 -2.55 8.20
N SER A 270 8.20 -3.77 7.78
CA SER A 270 9.18 -4.60 8.50
C SER A 270 8.88 -4.78 10.00
N GLY A 271 7.59 -4.83 10.37
CA GLY A 271 7.16 -5.02 11.75
C GLY A 271 7.34 -3.79 12.65
N GLN A 272 7.58 -2.61 12.08
CA GLN A 272 7.69 -1.34 12.81
C GLN A 272 6.75 -0.28 12.21
N LEU A 273 6.16 0.53 13.07
CA LEU A 273 5.46 1.77 12.70
C LEU A 273 6.47 2.93 12.75
N THR A 274 6.46 3.79 11.73
CA THR A 274 7.29 5.00 11.64
C THR A 274 6.57 6.11 10.86
N ASP A 275 6.94 7.36 11.11
CA ASP A 275 6.56 8.55 10.31
C ASP A 275 7.50 8.78 9.10
N GLU A 276 8.53 7.93 8.91
CA GLU A 276 9.42 7.94 7.75
C GLU A 276 8.78 7.31 6.50
N ILE A 277 7.83 8.05 5.91
CA ILE A 277 7.08 7.62 4.72
C ILE A 277 7.93 7.74 3.45
N TYR A 278 8.79 8.75 3.38
CA TYR A 278 9.67 8.97 2.23
C TYR A 278 10.78 7.93 2.19
N THR A 279 10.99 7.34 1.02
CA THR A 279 12.03 6.35 0.79
C THR A 279 12.57 6.51 -0.63
N ASN A 280 13.82 6.12 -0.82
CA ASN A 280 14.41 6.00 -2.15
C ASN A 280 13.54 5.11 -3.02
N TYR A 281 13.36 5.49 -4.28
CA TYR A 281 12.43 4.79 -5.17
C TYR A 281 12.95 4.57 -6.59
N SER A 282 12.29 3.64 -7.25
CA SER A 282 12.39 3.36 -8.67
C SER A 282 11.02 3.52 -9.32
N ILE A 283 11.02 3.98 -10.56
CA ILE A 283 9.83 4.14 -11.38
C ILE A 283 9.84 3.02 -12.41
N THR A 284 8.81 2.19 -12.39
CA THR A 284 8.74 0.97 -13.20
C THR A 284 7.35 0.80 -13.81
N ARG A 285 7.22 -0.06 -14.80
CA ARG A 285 5.91 -0.40 -15.38
C ARG A 285 5.23 -1.51 -14.57
N GLY A 286 3.90 -1.51 -14.58
CA GLY A 286 3.11 -2.64 -14.10
C GLY A 286 3.21 -3.87 -15.00
N SER A 287 2.90 -5.04 -14.45
CA SER A 287 2.88 -6.32 -15.17
C SER A 287 1.77 -6.45 -16.22
N GLY A 288 0.84 -5.48 -16.29
CA GLY A 288 -0.31 -5.49 -17.18
C GLY A 288 -0.04 -5.05 -18.61
N LEU A 289 1.19 -4.66 -18.97
CA LEU A 289 1.51 -4.13 -20.31
C LEU A 289 1.13 -5.10 -21.44
N SER A 290 1.36 -6.41 -21.25
CA SER A 290 0.99 -7.43 -22.24
C SER A 290 -0.51 -7.52 -22.51
N LYS A 291 -1.33 -6.99 -21.59
CA LYS A 291 -2.79 -6.88 -21.70
C LYS A 291 -3.24 -5.45 -22.09
N GLY A 292 -2.33 -4.63 -22.61
CA GLY A 292 -2.60 -3.23 -22.97
C GLY A 292 -2.79 -2.29 -21.77
N LYS A 293 -2.42 -2.70 -20.55
CA LYS A 293 -2.58 -1.88 -19.34
C LYS A 293 -1.29 -1.13 -19.02
N TYR A 294 -1.25 0.13 -19.43
CA TYR A 294 -0.14 1.05 -19.17
C TYR A 294 -0.28 1.66 -17.78
N THR A 295 0.52 1.17 -16.84
CA THR A 295 0.55 1.67 -15.46
C THR A 295 1.97 1.97 -15.02
N ILE A 296 2.17 3.16 -14.47
CA ILE A 296 3.42 3.63 -13.86
C ILE A 296 3.37 3.27 -12.37
N ILE A 297 4.44 2.66 -11.86
CA ILE A 297 4.54 2.19 -10.48
C ILE A 297 5.80 2.74 -9.82
N PHE A 298 5.59 3.42 -8.71
CA PHE A 298 6.65 3.82 -7.78
C PHE A 298 6.88 2.69 -6.77
N LYS A 299 8.12 2.24 -6.64
CA LYS A 299 8.51 1.18 -5.69
C LYS A 299 9.75 1.59 -4.91
N PRO A 300 9.91 1.14 -3.66
CA PRO A 300 11.14 1.33 -2.92
C PRO A 300 12.34 0.81 -3.71
N LYS A 301 13.45 1.54 -3.67
CA LYS A 301 14.74 1.09 -4.17
C LYS A 301 15.37 0.26 -3.04
N GLY A 302 15.40 -1.05 -3.23
CA GLY A 302 16.06 -1.99 -2.32
C GLY A 302 17.54 -2.10 -2.58
#